data_AF-A0A497FMX5-F1
#
_entry.id   AF-A0A497FMX5-F1
#
_cell.length_a   1.000
_cell.length_b   1.000
_cell.length_c   1.000
_cell.angle_alpha   90.00
_cell.angle_beta   90.00
_cell.angle_gamma   90.00
#
_symmetry.space_group_name_H-M   'P 1'
#
loop_
_entity.id
_entity.type
_entity.pdbx_description
1 polymer ?
#
loop_
_entity_poly.entity_id
_entity_poly.type
_entity_poly.pdbx_seq_one_letter_code
_entity_poly.pdbx_strand_id
1 'polypeptide(L)'
;MTSNNDIDAAKNEIIIFNMGKGCVFDFPVEFYNRYLKGKIKLINPKILYRGEKISSLGRVRLFVDPEKASELKVWLAILLSENEKYFLTEIEMP
;
A
#
# COMPACT_ATOMS: atom_id res chain seq x y z
N MET A 1 -1.91 5.08 25.92
CA MET A 1 -1.72 6.29 25.11
C MET A 1 -0.88 5.88 23.92
N THR A 2 -1.48 5.74 22.73
CA THR A 2 -0.72 5.59 21.49
C THR A 2 0.02 6.89 21.24
N SER A 3 1.33 6.84 21.04
CA SER A 3 2.13 8.06 20.84
C SER A 3 1.75 8.68 19.50
N ASN A 4 1.80 10.01 19.37
CA ASN A 4 1.56 10.68 18.08
C ASN A 4 2.46 10.13 16.97
N ASN A 5 3.64 9.62 17.33
CA ASN A 5 4.58 8.96 16.42
C ASN A 5 4.02 7.67 15.80
N ASP A 6 3.22 6.89 16.55
CA ASP A 6 2.64 5.63 16.06
C ASP A 6 1.53 5.91 15.03
N ILE A 7 0.81 7.02 15.22
CA ILE A 7 -0.24 7.48 14.31
C ILE A 7 0.39 7.98 13.01
N ASP A 8 1.48 8.74 13.07
CA ASP A 8 2.17 9.25 11.89
C ASP A 8 2.89 8.15 11.11
N ALA A 9 3.48 7.16 11.81
CA ALA A 9 3.98 5.95 11.18
C ALA A 9 2.87 5.21 10.41
N ALA A 10 1.72 4.99 11.04
CA ALA A 10 0.58 4.31 10.40
C ALA A 10 -0.02 5.07 9.19
N LYS A 11 0.14 6.40 9.12
CA LYS A 11 -0.27 7.21 7.95
C LYS A 11 0.70 7.14 6.78
N ASN A 12 1.95 6.80 7.05
CA ASN A 12 3.04 6.84 6.09
C ASN A 12 3.51 5.44 5.67
N GLU A 13 3.13 4.42 6.41
CA GLU A 13 3.46 3.04 6.14
C GLU A 13 2.59 2.44 5.03
N ILE A 14 3.25 1.82 4.05
CA ILE A 14 2.67 0.92 3.06
C ILE A 14 2.98 -0.50 3.49
N ILE A 15 1.95 -1.35 3.60
CA ILE A 15 2.11 -2.74 4.04
C ILE A 15 1.82 -3.67 2.88
N ILE A 16 2.68 -4.66 2.65
CA ILE A 16 2.47 -5.70 1.65
C ILE A 16 2.36 -7.05 2.37
N PHE A 17 1.24 -7.72 2.19
CA PHE A 17 1.03 -9.10 2.64
C PHE A 17 1.27 -10.05 1.47
N ASN A 18 2.34 -10.84 1.55
CA ASN A 18 2.67 -11.86 0.57
C ASN A 18 1.87 -13.13 0.92
N MET A 19 0.96 -13.56 0.03
CA MET A 19 0.01 -14.67 0.29
C MET A 19 0.27 -15.92 -0.58
N GLY A 20 1.46 -16.04 -1.18
CA GLY A 20 1.85 -17.12 -2.10
C GLY A 20 1.15 -17.11 -3.47
N LYS A 21 -0.16 -16.83 -3.52
CA LYS A 21 -0.99 -16.71 -4.73
C LYS A 21 -1.12 -15.28 -5.28
N GLY A 22 -0.40 -14.34 -4.69
CA GLY A 22 -0.49 -12.92 -4.97
C GLY A 22 -0.15 -12.10 -3.74
N CYS A 23 -0.27 -10.77 -3.85
CA CYS A 23 0.03 -9.84 -2.76
C CYS A 23 -1.17 -8.95 -2.46
N VAL A 24 -1.42 -8.69 -1.19
CA VAL A 24 -2.32 -7.62 -0.76
C VAL A 24 -1.49 -6.41 -0.39
N PHE A 25 -1.67 -5.33 -1.12
CA PHE A 25 -1.06 -4.05 -0.82
C PHE A 25 -2.05 -3.19 -0.06
N ASP A 26 -1.65 -2.73 1.13
CA ASP A 26 -2.42 -1.85 1.98
C ASP A 26 -1.75 -0.47 1.97
N PHE A 27 -2.40 0.52 1.35
CA PHE A 27 -1.87 1.87 1.17
C PHE A 27 -2.61 2.89 2.04
N PRO A 28 -1.91 3.92 2.53
CA PRO A 28 -2.56 5.15 2.97
C PRO A 28 -3.37 5.77 1.83
N VAL A 29 -4.57 6.29 2.12
CA VAL A 29 -5.45 6.86 1.08
C VAL A 29 -4.84 8.07 0.37
N GLU A 30 -4.06 8.88 1.09
CA GLU A 30 -3.31 10.01 0.51
C GLU A 30 -2.30 9.54 -0.54
N PHE A 31 -1.49 8.53 -0.19
CA PHE A 31 -0.53 7.92 -1.10
C PHE A 31 -1.23 7.36 -2.34
N TYR A 32 -2.31 6.60 -2.12
CA TYR A 32 -3.08 6.01 -3.20
C TYR A 32 -3.61 7.08 -4.16
N ASN A 33 -4.23 8.13 -3.63
CA ASN A 33 -4.81 9.20 -4.46
C ASN A 33 -3.74 9.98 -5.22
N ARG A 34 -2.59 10.26 -4.59
CA ARG A 34 -1.52 11.08 -5.18
C ARG A 34 -0.71 10.34 -6.24
N TYR A 35 -0.38 9.07 -6.00
CA TYR A 35 0.59 8.35 -6.84
C TYR A 35 0.01 7.18 -7.62
N LEU A 36 -0.95 6.45 -7.05
CA LEU A 36 -1.44 5.19 -7.62
C LEU A 36 -2.72 5.34 -8.45
N LYS A 37 -3.65 6.22 -8.07
CA LYS A 37 -4.99 6.33 -8.67
C LYS A 37 -4.97 6.50 -10.19
N GLY A 38 -3.96 7.20 -10.73
CA GLY A 38 -3.77 7.35 -12.19
C GLY A 38 -3.11 6.14 -12.86
N LYS A 39 -2.20 5.45 -12.16
CA LYS A 39 -1.39 4.34 -12.70
C LYS A 39 -2.05 2.98 -12.58
N ILE A 40 -3.02 2.84 -11.66
CA ILE A 40 -3.64 1.57 -11.31
C ILE A 40 -4.37 0.88 -12.47
N LYS A 41 -4.82 1.64 -13.47
CA LYS A 41 -5.44 1.09 -14.70
C LYS A 41 -4.50 0.19 -15.49
N LEU A 42 -3.18 0.42 -15.40
CA LEU A 42 -2.15 -0.39 -16.06
C LEU A 42 -1.88 -1.71 -15.32
N ILE A 43 -2.11 -1.71 -14.01
CA ILE A 43 -1.85 -2.86 -13.13
C ILE A 43 -3.11 -3.75 -13.01
N ASN A 44 -4.28 -3.19 -13.32
CA ASN A 44 -5.59 -3.82 -13.23
C ASN A 44 -5.82 -4.66 -11.94
N PRO A 45 -5.51 -4.12 -10.74
CA PRO A 45 -5.62 -4.90 -9.52
C PRO A 45 -7.07 -5.08 -9.11
N LYS A 46 -7.35 -6.17 -8.41
CA LYS A 46 -8.65 -6.38 -7.78
C LYS A 46 -8.71 -5.55 -6.50
N ILE A 47 -9.51 -4.49 -6.50
CA ILE A 47 -9.73 -3.68 -5.29
C ILE A 47 -10.46 -4.55 -4.27
N LEU A 48 -9.81 -4.86 -3.15
CA LEU A 48 -10.41 -5.66 -2.08
C LEU A 48 -11.20 -4.80 -1.12
N TYR A 49 -10.71 -3.59 -0.81
CA TYR A 49 -11.32 -2.71 0.17
C TYR A 49 -10.87 -1.26 -0.02
N ARG A 50 -11.81 -0.32 0.09
CA ARG A 50 -11.53 1.12 0.12
C ARG A 50 -12.17 1.69 1.40
N GLY A 51 -11.37 1.79 2.44
CA GLY A 51 -11.82 2.21 3.75
C GLY A 51 -11.94 3.72 3.85
N GLU A 52 -13.05 4.28 3.38
CA GLU A 52 -13.40 5.68 3.64
C GLU A 52 -14.23 5.84 4.94
N LYS A 53 -14.70 4.75 5.57
CA LYS A 53 -15.75 4.82 6.61
C LYS A 53 -15.39 4.42 8.06
N ILE A 54 -14.29 3.70 8.33
CA ILE A 54 -14.15 2.99 9.64
C ILE A 54 -12.84 3.26 10.39
N SER A 55 -11.78 3.80 9.78
CA SER A 55 -10.59 4.22 10.53
C SER A 55 -10.26 5.68 10.27
N SER A 56 -9.88 6.41 11.32
CA SER A 56 -9.35 7.78 11.29
C SER A 56 -8.08 7.95 10.45
N LEU A 57 -7.62 6.88 9.79
CA LEU A 57 -6.38 6.78 9.03
C LEU A 57 -6.59 6.49 7.54
N GLY A 58 -7.81 6.11 7.09
CA GLY A 58 -8.19 5.91 5.69
C GLY A 58 -7.22 5.09 4.83
N ARG A 59 -7.53 3.83 4.54
CA ARG A 59 -6.63 2.94 3.79
C ARG A 59 -7.28 2.25 2.60
N VAL A 60 -6.48 1.94 1.58
CA VAL A 60 -6.89 1.26 0.35
C VAL A 60 -6.15 -0.05 0.23
N ARG A 61 -6.89 -1.17 0.17
CA ARG A 61 -6.33 -2.50 -0.03
C ARG A 61 -6.59 -3.00 -1.44
N LEU A 62 -5.52 -3.39 -2.10
CA LEU A 62 -5.51 -3.93 -3.45
C LEU A 62 -4.94 -5.34 -3.41
N PHE A 63 -5.64 -6.28 -4.04
CA PHE A 63 -5.05 -7.56 -4.38
C PHE A 63 -4.44 -7.47 -5.78
N VAL A 64 -3.22 -7.97 -5.90
CA VAL A 64 -2.47 -7.97 -7.15
C VAL A 64 -1.92 -9.38 -7.37
N ASP A 65 -2.11 -9.89 -8.59
CA ASP A 65 -1.59 -11.19 -9.00
C ASP A 65 -0.05 -11.19 -8.96
N PRO A 66 0.60 -12.36 -8.80
CA PRO A 66 2.05 -12.46 -8.54
C PRO A 66 2.94 -11.70 -9.54
N GLU A 67 2.65 -11.82 -10.85
CA GLU A 67 3.42 -11.16 -11.90
C GLU A 67 3.39 -9.63 -11.76
N LYS A 68 2.18 -9.09 -11.55
CA LYS A 68 1.96 -7.65 -11.39
C LYS A 68 2.36 -7.11 -10.03
N ALA A 69 2.37 -7.96 -9.01
CA ALA A 69 2.84 -7.60 -7.68
C ALA A 69 4.34 -7.26 -7.71
N SER A 70 5.14 -8.05 -8.42
CA SER A 70 6.58 -7.80 -8.59
C SER A 70 6.84 -6.46 -9.30
N GLU A 71 6.11 -6.19 -10.39
CA GLU A 71 6.20 -4.89 -11.10
C GLU A 71 5.86 -3.71 -10.17
N LEU A 72 4.78 -3.84 -9.39
CA LEU A 72 4.35 -2.79 -8.45
C LEU A 72 5.36 -2.59 -7.31
N LYS A 73 5.96 -3.66 -6.78
CA LYS A 73 7.01 -3.59 -5.75
C LYS A 73 8.23 -2.81 -6.24
N VAL A 74 8.73 -3.12 -7.44
CA VAL A 74 9.87 -2.42 -8.04
C VAL A 74 9.55 -0.94 -8.22
N TRP A 75 8.37 -0.62 -8.76
CA TRP A 75 7.96 0.77 -8.93
C TRP A 75 7.84 1.52 -7.60
N LEU A 76 7.29 0.89 -6.55
CA LEU A 76 7.21 1.46 -5.21
C LEU A 76 8.61 1.72 -4.65
N ALA A 77 9.53 0.76 -4.75
CA ALA A 77 10.90 0.92 -4.25
C ALA A 77 11.61 2.14 -4.87
N ILE A 78 11.48 2.33 -6.18
CA ILE A 78 12.02 3.51 -6.88
C ILE A 78 11.37 4.79 -6.36
N LEU A 79 10.03 4.84 -6.30
CA LEU A 79 9.30 6.03 -5.86
C LEU A 79 9.65 6.42 -4.41
N LEU A 80 9.79 5.45 -3.53
CA LEU A 80 10.09 5.67 -2.11
C LEU A 80 11.55 6.08 -1.89
N SER A 81 12.48 5.64 -2.76
CA SER A 81 13.87 6.11 -2.72
C SER A 81 14.00 7.62 -2.97
N GLU A 82 13.03 8.20 -3.69
CA GLU A 82 12.94 9.64 -3.98
C GLU A 82 12.01 10.38 -3.00
N ASN A 83 11.31 9.66 -2.10
CA ASN A 83 10.29 10.23 -1.23
C ASN A 83 10.33 9.65 0.19
N GLU A 84 11.06 10.34 1.07
CA GLU A 84 11.27 9.93 2.46
C GLU A 84 10.00 9.99 3.34
N LYS A 85 8.88 10.54 2.86
CA LYS A 85 7.64 10.61 3.66
C LYS A 85 7.06 9.23 3.93
N TYR A 86 7.16 8.31 2.98
CA TYR A 86 6.52 7.00 3.06
C TYR A 86 7.57 5.89 3.15
N PHE A 87 7.21 4.78 3.79
CA PHE A 87 8.06 3.60 3.87
C PHE A 87 7.25 2.33 3.65
N LEU A 88 7.95 1.24 3.34
CA LEU A 88 7.36 -0.03 2.92
C LEU A 88 7.76 -1.15 3.89
N THR A 89 6.76 -1.90 4.32
CA THR A 89 6.91 -3.07 5.19
C THR A 89 6.32 -4.29 4.48
N GLU A 90 7.09 -5.37 4.37
CA GLU A 90 6.63 -6.63 3.81
C GLU A 90 6.41 -7.68 4.91
N ILE A 91 5.29 -8.38 4.82
CA ILE A 91 4.89 -9.43 5.76
C ILE A 91 4.60 -10.69 4.95
N GLU A 92 5.42 -11.73 5.17
CA GLU A 92 5.15 -13.07 4.67
C GLU A 92 4.03 -13.71 5.49
N MET A 93 2.93 -14.08 4.83
CA MET A 93 1.87 -14.85 5.49
C MET A 93 2.15 -16.35 5.35
N PRO A 94 2.06 -17.13 6.44
CA PRO A 94 2.25 -18.58 6.42
C PRO A 94 1.15 -19.32 5.64
#